data_AF-A0A1Y1MQ71-F1
#
_entry.id   AF-A0A1Y1MQ71-F1
#
_cell.length_a   1.000
_cell.length_b   1.000
_cell.length_c   1.000
_cell.angle_alpha   90.00
_cell.angle_beta   90.00
_cell.angle_gamma   90.00
#
_symmetry.space_group_name_H-M   'P 1'
#
loop_
_entity.id
_entity.type
_entity.pdbx_description
1 polymer ?
#
loop_
_entity_poly.entity_id
_entity_poly.type
_entity_poly.pdbx_seq_one_letter_code
_entity_poly.pdbx_strand_id
1 'polypeptide(L)'
;PESAPHHPPAEFDPDPQATWRQDFQVQPNDVHNLQRPETVESLFYMWRITGDVRYREWGWEMFESFVNYTAVENEGGFTSLSNANTIPPVTKDNMESFWLAETLKYLYLLFSPDDLLPLDKVVINTEAHPFPRFDLGRLFSTGWKRKPRDANGNIIGKTATVSS
;
A
#
# COMPACT_ATOMS: atom_id res chain seq x y z
N PRO A 1 -4.20 -16.90 -22.24
CA PRO A 1 -3.42 -15.74 -22.74
C PRO A 1 -1.98 -15.85 -22.23
N GLU A 2 -1.06 -16.19 -23.13
CA GLU A 2 0.37 -16.12 -22.86
C GLU A 2 0.68 -14.69 -22.41
N SER A 3 1.18 -14.51 -21.19
CA SER A 3 1.52 -13.18 -20.68
C SER A 3 2.54 -12.58 -21.64
N ALA A 4 2.29 -11.37 -22.14
CA ALA A 4 3.28 -10.65 -22.93
C ALA A 4 4.62 -10.72 -22.17
N PRO A 5 5.72 -11.16 -22.81
CA PRO A 5 7.02 -11.19 -22.16
C PRO A 5 7.44 -9.74 -21.92
N HIS A 6 7.06 -9.19 -20.78
CA HIS A 6 7.53 -7.91 -20.32
C HIS A 6 8.93 -8.14 -19.75
N HIS A 7 9.93 -7.85 -20.57
CA HIS A 7 11.31 -7.74 -20.12
C HIS A 7 11.55 -6.28 -19.76
N PRO A 8 11.45 -5.90 -18.47
CA PRO A 8 11.84 -4.56 -18.08
C PRO A 8 13.33 -4.35 -18.41
N PRO A 9 13.75 -3.13 -18.75
CA PRO A 9 15.17 -2.81 -18.90
C PRO A 9 15.92 -3.23 -17.63
N ALA A 10 17.07 -3.88 -17.79
CA ALA A 10 17.93 -4.20 -16.64
C ALA A 10 18.59 -2.93 -16.05
N GLU A 11 18.72 -1.89 -16.87
CA GLU A 11 19.27 -0.59 -16.51
C GLU A 11 18.41 0.51 -17.14
N PHE A 12 18.21 1.60 -16.42
CA PHE A 12 17.57 2.80 -16.95
C PHE A 12 18.64 3.76 -17.48
N ASP A 13 18.43 4.27 -18.70
CA ASP A 13 19.29 5.29 -19.28
C ASP A 13 19.19 6.58 -18.45
N PRO A 14 20.30 7.08 -17.87
CA PRO A 14 20.29 8.29 -17.04
C PRO A 14 20.11 9.58 -17.86
N ASP A 15 20.15 9.54 -19.20
CA ASP A 15 19.99 10.70 -20.07
C ASP A 15 18.67 11.45 -19.78
N PRO A 16 18.70 12.78 -19.52
CA PRO A 16 17.51 13.64 -19.44
C PRO A 16 16.48 13.43 -20.56
N GLN A 17 16.90 12.99 -21.73
CA GLN A 17 16.07 12.75 -22.91
C GLN A 17 15.73 11.27 -23.14
N ALA A 18 16.10 10.38 -22.21
CA ALA A 18 15.82 8.95 -22.31
C ALA A 18 14.32 8.68 -22.59
N THR A 19 14.03 7.70 -23.44
CA THR A 19 12.67 7.41 -23.90
C THR A 19 11.71 7.07 -22.76
N TRP A 20 12.18 6.35 -21.75
CA TRP A 20 11.37 6.00 -20.57
C TRP A 20 10.92 7.23 -19.76
N ARG A 21 11.67 8.34 -19.81
CA ARG A 21 11.27 9.61 -19.17
C ARG A 21 10.10 10.28 -19.91
N GLN A 22 9.79 9.82 -21.13
CA GLN A 22 8.67 10.28 -21.93
C GLN A 22 7.40 9.43 -21.71
N ASP A 23 7.49 8.34 -20.92
CA ASP A 23 6.36 7.43 -20.67
C ASP A 23 5.21 8.11 -19.91
N PHE A 24 5.52 9.13 -19.10
CA PHE A 24 4.53 9.94 -18.39
C PHE A 24 4.93 11.42 -18.37
N GLN A 25 3.93 12.29 -18.31
CA GLN A 25 4.13 13.75 -18.24
C GLN A 25 3.64 14.26 -16.89
N VAL A 26 4.49 15.00 -16.17
CA VAL A 26 4.14 15.66 -14.90
C VAL A 26 3.73 17.11 -15.21
N GLN A 27 2.49 17.47 -14.88
CA GLN A 27 2.00 18.82 -15.11
C GLN A 27 2.64 19.81 -14.12
N PRO A 28 2.78 21.11 -14.46
CA PRO A 28 3.44 22.09 -13.60
C PRO A 28 2.86 22.22 -12.18
N ASN A 29 1.57 21.93 -11.98
CA ASN A 29 0.93 21.99 -10.66
C ASN A 29 1.13 20.71 -9.83
N ASP A 30 1.63 19.64 -10.45
CA ASP A 30 1.75 18.30 -9.86
C ASP A 30 3.21 17.90 -9.60
N VAL A 31 4.15 18.84 -9.71
CA VAL A 31 5.60 18.61 -9.50
C VAL A 31 5.99 18.43 -8.04
N HIS A 32 5.04 18.55 -7.12
CA HIS A 32 5.28 18.48 -5.68
C HIS A 32 5.41 17.02 -5.20
N ASN A 33 6.23 16.79 -4.17
CA ASN A 33 6.33 15.51 -3.47
C ASN A 33 5.96 15.72 -2.01
N LEU A 34 4.92 15.03 -1.54
CA LEU A 34 4.43 15.17 -0.16
C LEU A 34 4.87 14.03 0.75
N GLN A 35 5.95 13.31 0.44
CA GLN A 35 6.44 12.19 1.25
C GLN A 35 5.47 10.99 1.32
N ARG A 36 4.63 10.82 0.28
CA ARG A 36 3.53 9.85 0.26
C ARG A 36 4.00 8.38 0.21
N PRO A 37 3.24 7.43 0.80
CA PRO A 37 3.71 6.06 1.02
C PRO A 37 3.36 5.05 -0.08
N GLU A 38 2.45 5.37 -1.01
CA GLU A 38 1.69 4.34 -1.76
C GLU A 38 2.59 3.46 -2.64
N THR A 39 3.69 4.02 -3.15
CA THR A 39 4.67 3.25 -3.93
C THR A 39 5.41 2.25 -3.05
N VAL A 40 5.96 2.67 -1.89
CA VAL A 40 6.69 1.76 -1.01
C VAL A 40 5.77 0.76 -0.31
N GLU A 41 4.52 1.15 -0.03
CA GLU A 41 3.47 0.22 0.40
C GLU A 41 3.33 -0.94 -0.60
N SER A 42 3.20 -0.61 -1.88
CA SER A 42 3.08 -1.60 -2.95
C SER A 42 4.33 -2.48 -3.05
N LEU A 43 5.52 -1.90 -2.95
CA LEU A 43 6.79 -2.66 -2.94
C LEU A 43 6.85 -3.65 -1.77
N PHE A 44 6.40 -3.24 -0.58
CA PHE A 44 6.31 -4.11 0.59
C PHE A 44 5.42 -5.33 0.32
N TYR A 45 4.20 -5.12 -0.20
CA TYR A 45 3.30 -6.24 -0.52
C TYR A 45 3.88 -7.14 -1.61
N MET A 46 4.46 -6.56 -2.67
CA MET A 46 5.05 -7.32 -3.76
C MET A 46 6.22 -8.18 -3.29
N TRP A 47 7.11 -7.64 -2.45
CA TRP A 47 8.16 -8.43 -1.78
C TRP A 47 7.58 -9.59 -0.98
N ARG A 48 6.63 -9.32 -0.06
CA ARG A 48 6.08 -10.35 0.84
C ARG A 48 5.32 -11.46 0.12
N ILE A 49 4.72 -11.17 -1.04
CA ILE A 49 3.94 -12.14 -1.82
C ILE A 49 4.84 -12.95 -2.76
N THR A 50 5.84 -12.32 -3.38
CA THR A 50 6.62 -12.94 -4.46
C THR A 50 8.01 -13.41 -4.05
N GLY A 51 8.61 -12.79 -3.03
CA GLY A 51 10.01 -12.98 -2.65
C GLY A 51 11.03 -12.43 -3.65
N ASP A 52 10.62 -11.64 -4.64
CA ASP A 52 11.53 -11.08 -5.66
C ASP A 52 12.31 -9.89 -5.09
N VAL A 53 13.64 -10.03 -5.03
CA VAL A 53 14.56 -9.06 -4.42
C VAL A 53 14.50 -7.68 -5.08
N ARG A 54 14.06 -7.57 -6.34
CA ARG A 54 13.95 -6.28 -7.04
C ARG A 54 13.12 -5.25 -6.27
N TYR A 55 12.09 -5.70 -5.54
CA TYR A 55 11.22 -4.79 -4.80
C TYR A 55 11.95 -4.13 -3.63
N ARG A 56 12.96 -4.81 -3.06
CA ARG A 56 13.87 -4.25 -2.05
C ARG A 56 14.89 -3.31 -2.68
N GLU A 57 15.42 -3.65 -3.85
CA GLU A 57 16.35 -2.79 -4.61
C GLU A 57 15.67 -1.45 -4.97
N TRP A 58 14.48 -1.49 -5.57
CA TRP A 58 13.69 -0.29 -5.88
C TRP A 58 13.31 0.51 -4.63
N GLY A 59 12.97 -0.18 -3.54
CA GLY A 59 12.68 0.48 -2.26
C GLY A 59 13.91 1.16 -1.66
N TRP A 60 15.10 0.60 -1.88
CA TRP A 60 16.36 1.20 -1.44
C TRP A 60 16.69 2.46 -2.23
N GLU A 61 16.57 2.41 -3.56
CA GLU A 61 16.75 3.59 -4.43
C GLU A 61 15.77 4.72 -4.08
N MET A 62 14.51 4.37 -3.76
CA MET A 62 13.51 5.32 -3.27
C MET A 62 13.90 5.93 -1.93
N PHE A 63 14.43 5.12 -1.00
CA PHE A 63 14.92 5.61 0.30
C PHE A 63 16.11 6.55 0.15
N GLU A 64 17.11 6.18 -0.66
CA GLU A 64 18.26 7.03 -0.95
C GLU A 64 17.83 8.36 -1.57
N SER A 65 16.82 8.34 -2.44
CA SER A 65 16.24 9.57 -3.01
C SER A 65 15.64 10.47 -1.92
N PHE A 66 14.90 9.92 -0.95
CA PHE A 66 14.43 10.72 0.20
C PHE A 66 15.60 11.28 1.03
N VAL A 67 16.59 10.45 1.36
CA VAL A 67 17.77 10.88 2.13
C VAL A 67 18.52 12.01 1.44
N ASN A 68 18.73 11.91 0.13
CA ASN A 68 19.52 12.88 -0.63
C ASN A 68 18.77 14.18 -0.92
N TYR A 69 17.43 14.15 -1.03
CA TYR A 69 16.67 15.28 -1.57
C TYR A 69 15.66 15.89 -0.60
N THR A 70 15.32 15.22 0.51
CA THR A 70 14.32 15.72 1.46
C THR A 70 14.84 15.91 2.88
N ALA A 71 16.08 15.51 3.18
CA ALA A 71 16.69 15.73 4.48
C ALA A 71 16.93 17.22 4.76
N VAL A 72 16.58 17.67 5.96
CA VAL A 72 16.86 19.04 6.41
C VAL A 72 18.22 19.08 7.09
N GLU A 73 19.20 19.67 6.39
CA GLU A 73 20.56 19.80 6.92
C GLU A 73 20.57 20.64 8.21
N ASN A 74 21.37 20.21 9.19
CA ASN A 74 21.63 20.90 10.48
C ASN A 74 20.49 20.95 11.51
N GLU A 75 19.22 20.77 11.11
CA GLU A 75 18.08 20.79 12.03
C GLU A 75 17.47 19.40 12.27
N GLY A 76 17.79 18.44 11.39
CA GLY A 76 17.27 17.08 11.45
C GLY A 76 15.84 16.97 10.89
N GLY A 77 15.45 15.75 10.53
CA GLY A 77 14.15 15.47 9.93
C GLY A 77 14.15 15.52 8.40
N PHE A 78 12.95 15.40 7.84
CA PHE A 78 12.70 15.33 6.41
C PHE A 78 11.51 16.22 6.04
N THR A 79 11.50 16.76 4.84
CA THR A 79 10.52 17.76 4.44
C THR A 79 9.88 17.48 3.10
N SER A 80 8.63 17.91 2.92
CA SER A 80 7.96 17.86 1.62
C SER A 80 8.67 18.75 0.59
N LEU A 81 8.48 18.47 -0.70
CA LEU A 81 8.98 19.28 -1.81
C LEU A 81 7.84 19.98 -2.52
N SER A 82 7.96 21.28 -2.74
CA SER A 82 7.07 22.03 -3.63
C SER A 82 7.41 21.79 -5.11
N ASN A 83 8.67 21.42 -5.41
CA ASN A 83 9.08 20.98 -6.74
C ASN A 83 10.19 19.92 -6.65
N ALA A 84 9.85 18.67 -7.00
CA ALA A 84 10.76 17.53 -7.08
C ALA A 84 11.36 17.34 -8.48
N ASN A 85 10.96 18.15 -9.47
CA ASN A 85 11.42 18.05 -10.86
C ASN A 85 12.63 18.97 -11.15
N THR A 86 13.26 19.51 -10.11
CA THR A 86 14.45 20.38 -10.21
C THR A 86 15.52 19.91 -9.22
N ILE A 87 16.79 20.12 -9.56
CA ILE A 87 17.94 19.81 -8.70
C ILE A 87 18.77 21.09 -8.48
N PRO A 88 18.99 21.53 -7.23
CA PRO A 88 18.39 21.00 -6.00
C PRO A 88 16.85 21.20 -5.98
N PRO A 89 16.11 20.35 -5.26
CA PRO A 89 14.65 20.46 -5.19
C PRO A 89 14.22 21.69 -4.39
N VAL A 90 12.99 22.15 -4.63
CA VAL A 90 12.40 23.24 -3.84
C VAL A 90 11.63 22.63 -2.69
N THR A 91 12.06 22.91 -1.46
CA THR A 91 11.44 22.36 -0.25
C THR A 91 10.14 23.09 0.11
N LYS A 92 9.34 22.45 0.96
CA LYS A 92 8.15 22.97 1.63
C LYS A 92 8.42 22.74 3.11
N ASP A 93 8.30 23.75 3.97
CA ASP A 93 8.54 23.65 5.42
C ASP A 93 7.40 22.89 6.12
N ASN A 94 7.29 21.60 5.81
CA ASN A 94 6.24 20.71 6.32
C ASN A 94 6.67 19.25 6.21
N MET A 95 6.58 18.53 7.33
CA MET A 95 6.71 17.08 7.39
C MET A 95 5.33 16.47 7.61
N GLU A 96 4.84 15.73 6.61
CA GLU A 96 3.53 15.11 6.70
C GLU A 96 3.52 13.99 7.76
N SER A 97 2.43 13.83 8.49
CA SER A 97 2.33 12.81 9.57
C SER A 97 2.56 11.39 9.04
N PHE A 98 2.08 11.11 7.83
CA PHE A 98 2.22 9.83 7.16
C PHE A 98 3.64 9.52 6.71
N TRP A 99 4.57 10.49 6.69
CA TRP A 99 5.99 10.19 6.48
C TRP A 99 6.50 9.20 7.52
N LEU A 100 6.20 9.47 8.80
CA LEU A 100 6.60 8.60 9.91
C LEU A 100 5.66 7.40 10.06
N ALA A 101 4.35 7.64 9.96
CA ALA A 101 3.36 6.59 10.20
C ALA A 101 3.34 5.53 9.10
N GLU A 102 3.60 5.90 7.85
CA GLU A 102 3.40 5.04 6.69
C GLU A 102 4.69 4.83 5.91
N THR A 103 5.28 5.89 5.36
CA THR A 103 6.41 5.78 4.42
C THR A 103 7.61 5.09 5.07
N LEU A 104 8.04 5.56 6.25
CA LEU A 104 9.13 4.92 6.99
C LEU A 104 8.74 3.54 7.54
N LYS A 105 7.46 3.32 7.89
CA LYS A 105 6.99 2.01 8.36
C LYS A 105 7.06 0.97 7.25
N TYR A 106 6.60 1.29 6.04
CA TYR A 106 6.66 0.37 4.90
C TYR A 106 8.10 0.16 4.43
N LEU A 107 8.95 1.18 4.43
CA LEU A 107 10.39 1.02 4.20
C LEU A 107 11.00 0.04 5.22
N TYR A 108 10.72 0.23 6.51
CA TYR A 108 11.20 -0.68 7.55
C TYR A 108 10.69 -2.11 7.33
N LEU A 109 9.40 -2.29 7.05
CA LEU A 109 8.80 -3.60 6.85
C LEU A 109 9.31 -4.30 5.59
N LEU A 110 9.60 -3.55 4.53
CA LEU A 110 10.18 -4.06 3.29
C LEU A 110 11.53 -4.74 3.54
N PHE A 111 12.38 -4.18 4.42
CA PHE A 111 13.69 -4.74 4.76
C PHE A 111 13.69 -5.65 6.00
N SER A 112 12.58 -5.72 6.73
CA SER A 112 12.44 -6.60 7.89
C SER A 112 12.31 -8.09 7.52
N PRO A 113 12.50 -9.01 8.48
CA PRO A 113 12.16 -10.42 8.32
C PRO A 113 10.69 -10.65 7.97
N ASP A 114 10.41 -11.70 7.19
CA ASP A 114 9.08 -11.99 6.66
C ASP A 114 8.07 -12.49 7.71
N ASP A 115 8.55 -12.90 8.88
CA ASP A 115 7.73 -13.31 10.03
C ASP A 115 7.26 -12.12 10.89
N LEU A 116 7.79 -10.92 10.67
CA LEU A 116 7.27 -9.70 11.28
C LEU A 116 6.02 -9.24 10.53
N LEU A 117 4.88 -9.17 11.23
CA LEU A 117 3.56 -8.83 10.69
C LEU A 117 3.17 -9.66 9.45
N PRO A 118 3.03 -10.99 9.58
CA PRO A 118 2.76 -11.85 8.44
C PRO A 118 1.37 -11.57 7.85
N LEU A 119 1.29 -11.50 6.52
CA LEU A 119 0.11 -11.05 5.78
C LEU A 119 -1.11 -11.99 5.93
N ASP A 120 -0.93 -13.22 6.39
CA ASP A 120 -2.03 -14.14 6.68
C ASP A 120 -2.68 -13.92 8.06
N LYS A 121 -1.99 -13.17 8.96
CA LYS A 121 -2.43 -12.85 10.33
C LYS A 121 -2.78 -11.39 10.56
N VAL A 122 -2.31 -10.48 9.72
CA VAL A 122 -2.45 -9.02 9.91
C VAL A 122 -3.11 -8.40 8.69
N VAL A 123 -4.00 -7.45 8.91
CA VAL A 123 -4.53 -6.53 7.90
C VAL A 123 -4.09 -5.13 8.26
N ILE A 124 -3.40 -4.46 7.36
CA ILE A 124 -2.95 -3.08 7.54
C ILE A 124 -4.02 -2.16 6.98
N ASN A 125 -4.45 -1.14 7.74
CA ASN A 125 -5.42 -0.15 7.25
C ASN A 125 -4.77 0.86 6.30
N THR A 126 -5.57 1.80 5.78
CA THR A 126 -5.10 2.84 4.84
C THR A 126 -4.11 3.86 5.42
N GLU A 127 -3.80 3.82 6.73
CA GLU A 127 -2.81 4.67 7.41
C GLU A 127 -1.68 3.82 8.02
N ALA A 128 -1.41 2.67 7.39
CA ALA A 128 -0.39 1.70 7.77
C ALA A 128 -0.51 1.14 9.21
N HIS A 129 -1.69 1.20 9.85
CA HIS A 129 -1.91 0.64 11.19
C HIS A 129 -2.29 -0.85 11.09
N PRO A 130 -1.49 -1.76 11.70
CA PRO A 130 -1.76 -3.19 11.64
C PRO A 130 -2.87 -3.61 12.61
N PHE A 131 -3.84 -4.34 12.11
CA PHE A 131 -4.89 -5.00 12.89
C PHE A 131 -4.77 -6.52 12.77
N PRO A 132 -5.06 -7.28 13.85
CA PRO A 132 -5.15 -8.71 13.74
C PRO A 132 -6.29 -9.09 12.79
N ARG A 133 -6.04 -10.06 11.91
CA ARG A 133 -7.08 -10.68 11.11
C ARG A 133 -8.06 -11.39 12.04
N PHE A 134 -9.33 -11.02 11.97
CA PHE A 134 -10.36 -11.64 12.80
C PHE A 134 -10.57 -13.10 12.40
N ASP A 135 -10.57 -13.99 13.40
CA ASP A 135 -11.10 -15.34 13.22
C ASP A 135 -12.63 -15.28 13.28
N LEU A 136 -13.27 -15.69 12.20
CA LEU A 136 -14.74 -15.76 12.06
C LEU A 136 -15.37 -16.91 12.86
N GLY A 137 -14.65 -17.48 13.83
CA GLY A 137 -15.13 -18.50 14.77
C GLY A 137 -16.37 -18.09 15.60
N ARG A 138 -16.58 -18.78 16.73
CA ARG A 138 -17.83 -18.73 17.55
C ARG A 138 -18.46 -17.35 17.79
N LEU A 139 -17.67 -16.27 17.78
CA LEU A 139 -18.11 -14.89 17.99
C LEU A 139 -18.98 -14.32 16.87
N PHE A 140 -18.91 -14.86 15.64
CA PHE A 140 -19.72 -14.42 14.50
C PHE A 140 -20.76 -15.45 14.04
N SER A 141 -21.10 -16.42 14.90
CA SER A 141 -22.30 -17.24 14.71
C SER A 141 -23.52 -16.39 15.01
N THR A 142 -24.18 -15.87 13.98
CA THR A 142 -25.37 -15.00 14.13
C THR A 142 -26.57 -15.70 14.79
N GLY A 143 -26.49 -17.01 15.07
CA GLY A 143 -27.59 -17.80 15.65
C GLY A 143 -28.77 -17.96 14.68
N TRP A 144 -28.74 -17.29 13.52
CA TRP A 144 -29.77 -17.35 12.50
C TRP A 144 -29.68 -18.67 11.75
N LYS A 145 -30.55 -19.61 12.13
CA LYS A 145 -30.89 -20.77 11.29
C LYS A 145 -32.14 -20.43 10.49
N ARG A 146 -32.05 -20.53 9.16
CA ARG A 146 -33.21 -20.35 8.27
C ARG A 146 -34.31 -21.34 8.68
N LYS A 147 -35.52 -20.85 8.96
CA LYS A 147 -36.67 -21.73 9.22
C LYS A 147 -36.94 -22.58 7.97
N PRO A 148 -37.19 -23.89 8.11
CA PRO A 148 -37.44 -24.76 6.97
C PRO A 148 -38.70 -24.28 6.23
N ARG A 149 -38.64 -24.31 4.89
CA ARG A 149 -39.74 -23.93 4.01
C ARG A 149 -40.17 -25.11 3.17
N ASP A 150 -41.46 -25.19 2.86
CA ASP A 150 -42.00 -26.18 1.92
C ASP A 150 -41.63 -25.80 0.46
N ALA A 151 -41.98 -26.69 -0.48
CA ALA A 151 -41.74 -26.48 -1.91
C ALA A 151 -42.45 -25.24 -2.50
N ASN A 152 -43.44 -24.70 -1.78
CA ASN A 152 -44.19 -23.51 -2.16
C ASN A 152 -43.67 -22.24 -1.43
N GLY A 153 -42.60 -22.36 -0.65
CA GLY A 153 -41.97 -21.25 0.05
C GLY A 153 -42.61 -20.88 1.39
N ASN A 154 -43.57 -21.64 1.92
CA ASN A 154 -44.19 -21.37 3.23
C ASN A 154 -43.32 -21.87 4.37
N ILE A 155 -43.32 -21.16 5.51
CA ILE A 155 -42.57 -21.57 6.71
C ILE A 155 -43.28 -22.76 7.35
N ILE A 156 -42.56 -23.88 7.48
CA ILE A 156 -43.07 -25.09 8.12
C ILE A 156 -43.19 -24.82 9.63
N GLY A 157 -44.42 -24.87 10.18
CA GLY A 157 -44.68 -24.80 11.62
C GLY A 157 -45.55 -23.64 12.16
N LYS A 158 -46.21 -22.83 11.32
CA LYS A 158 -47.33 -21.98 11.79
C LYS A 158 -48.65 -22.70 11.54
N THR A 159 -49.17 -23.39 12.56
CA THR A 159 -50.57 -23.82 12.59
C THR A 159 -51.44 -22.57 12.64
N ALA A 160 -52.21 -22.30 11.59
CA ALA A 160 -53.21 -21.26 11.60
C ALA A 160 -54.40 -21.72 12.46
N THR A 161 -54.54 -21.17 13.66
CA THR A 161 -55.80 -21.21 14.41
C THR A 161 -56.81 -20.37 13.65
N VAL A 162 -57.74 -21.03 12.96
CA VAL A 162 -58.98 -20.41 12.46
C VAL A 162 -60.03 -20.60 13.55
N SER A 163 -60.43 -19.51 14.21
CA SER A 163 -61.65 -19.51 15.05
C SER A 163 -62.85 -19.29 14.13
N SER A 164 -63.81 -20.19 14.23
CA SER A 164 -65.22 -19.97 13.87
C SER A 164 -65.85 -18.87 14.72
#